data_AF-A0A0F9AIN6-F1
#
_entry.id   AF-A0A0F9AIN6-F1
#
_cell.length_a   1.000
_cell.length_b   1.000
_cell.length_c   1.000
_cell.angle_alpha   90.00
_cell.angle_beta   90.00
_cell.angle_gamma   90.00
#
_symmetry.space_group_name_H-M   'P 1'
#
loop_
_entity.id
_entity.type
_entity.pdbx_description
1 polymer ?
#
loop_
_entity_poly.entity_id
_entity_poly.type
_entity_poly.pdbx_seq_one_letter_code
_entity_poly.pdbx_strand_id
1 'polypeptide(L)'
;MDNLNNLPSDFAPIGEGEPGAINDLLEIMPPPEKLADDKIPAKRWQISKVMPRHREIMRRVLEGATYVQIAAAMGLHVQSVMLICTSPLFRGELEKLEQDADFSVVKRAEELSNEALDTLKVLMRNARSEAIRKTSADSILDRAGYVKIEKRIIGIVGGEEVIRELGRRRRAQVADAVEEAKVIHE
;
A
#
# COMPACT_ATOMS: atom_id res chain seq x y z
N MET A 1 -37.20 -17.59 -4.30
CA MET A 1 -36.30 -18.49 -3.57
C MET A 1 -36.26 -19.76 -4.38
N ASP A 2 -35.39 -19.78 -5.38
CA ASP A 2 -35.38 -20.81 -6.42
C ASP A 2 -34.30 -21.86 -6.11
N ASN A 3 -34.74 -23.10 -6.22
CA ASN A 3 -34.08 -24.35 -5.87
C ASN A 3 -32.64 -24.47 -6.42
N LEU A 4 -31.66 -24.48 -5.50
CA LEU A 4 -30.24 -24.72 -5.79
C LEU A 4 -29.83 -26.21 -5.82
N ASN A 5 -30.78 -27.16 -5.85
CA ASN A 5 -30.47 -28.58 -5.64
C ASN A 5 -30.88 -29.51 -6.79
N ASN A 6 -30.81 -29.06 -8.05
CA ASN A 6 -31.02 -29.94 -9.19
C ASN A 6 -29.85 -29.89 -10.17
N LEU A 7 -28.68 -30.35 -9.72
CA LEU A 7 -27.64 -30.83 -10.62
C LEU A 7 -27.98 -32.28 -11.00
N PRO A 8 -28.00 -32.65 -12.29
CA PRO A 8 -28.17 -34.04 -12.69
C PRO A 8 -26.99 -34.87 -12.16
N SER A 9 -27.31 -35.89 -11.38
CA SER A 9 -26.38 -36.82 -10.72
C SER A 9 -25.71 -37.82 -11.67
N ASP A 10 -25.72 -37.56 -12.98
CA ASP A 10 -25.29 -38.51 -14.01
C ASP A 10 -23.80 -38.40 -14.36
N PHE A 11 -23.00 -37.75 -13.53
CA PHE A 11 -21.55 -38.01 -13.49
C PHE A 11 -21.33 -39.35 -12.79
N ALA A 12 -21.60 -40.44 -13.52
CA ALA A 12 -20.94 -41.70 -13.21
C ALA A 12 -19.43 -41.43 -13.26
N PRO A 13 -18.65 -41.81 -12.24
CA PRO A 13 -17.19 -41.78 -12.37
C PRO A 13 -16.87 -42.60 -13.61
N ILE A 14 -16.16 -41.99 -14.57
CA ILE A 14 -15.58 -42.70 -15.70
C ILE A 14 -14.86 -43.88 -15.05
N GLY A 15 -15.40 -45.09 -15.31
CA GLY A 15 -14.93 -46.31 -14.66
C GLY A 15 -13.42 -46.36 -14.74
N GLU A 16 -12.79 -46.84 -13.67
CA GLU A 16 -11.35 -47.09 -13.61
C GLU A 16 -10.95 -47.72 -14.94
N GLY A 17 -10.32 -46.92 -15.81
CA GLY A 17 -9.92 -47.39 -17.13
C GLY A 17 -9.06 -48.62 -16.91
N GLU A 18 -9.34 -49.70 -17.65
CA GLU A 18 -8.60 -50.95 -17.48
C GLU A 18 -7.10 -50.64 -17.38
N PRO A 19 -6.38 -51.19 -16.39
CA PRO A 19 -4.99 -50.82 -16.09
C PRO A 19 -3.98 -51.10 -17.23
N GLY A 20 -4.44 -51.56 -18.39
CA GLY A 20 -3.68 -51.71 -19.63
C GLY A 20 -3.96 -50.68 -20.73
N ALA A 21 -5.07 -49.93 -20.70
CA ALA A 21 -5.48 -49.09 -21.83
C ALA A 21 -4.47 -47.98 -22.17
N ILE A 22 -3.76 -47.47 -21.15
CA ILE A 22 -2.69 -46.48 -21.33
C ILE A 22 -1.43 -47.13 -21.92
N ASN A 23 -1.13 -48.38 -21.53
CA ASN A 23 0.01 -49.12 -22.04
C ASN A 23 -0.21 -49.56 -23.50
N ASP A 24 -1.44 -49.97 -23.85
CA ASP A 24 -1.82 -50.30 -25.23
C ASP A 24 -1.74 -49.06 -26.14
N LEU A 25 -2.12 -47.88 -25.62
CA LEU A 25 -1.96 -46.61 -26.34
C LEU A 25 -0.49 -46.22 -26.55
N LEU A 26 0.39 -46.54 -25.58
CA LEU A 26 1.84 -46.31 -25.69
C LEU A 26 2.51 -47.25 -26.70
N GLU A 27 1.98 -48.45 -26.91
CA GLU A 27 2.44 -49.36 -27.96
C GLU A 27 2.01 -48.90 -29.37
N ILE A 28 0.78 -48.41 -29.50
CA ILE A 28 0.22 -47.96 -30.79
C ILE A 28 0.80 -46.59 -31.21
N MET A 29 1.06 -45.70 -30.25
CA MET A 29 1.69 -44.40 -30.46
C MET A 29 2.85 -44.23 -29.49
N PRO A 30 4.05 -44.70 -29.84
CA PRO A 30 5.23 -44.40 -29.03
C PRO A 30 5.36 -42.88 -28.94
N PRO A 31 5.65 -42.33 -27.74
CA PRO A 31 5.88 -40.91 -27.60
C PRO A 31 7.05 -40.53 -28.53
N PRO A 32 6.98 -39.38 -29.21
CA PRO A 32 8.03 -38.98 -30.14
C PRO A 32 9.38 -38.98 -29.41
N GLU A 33 10.38 -39.69 -29.96
CA GLU A 33 11.73 -39.83 -29.36
C GLU A 33 12.41 -38.49 -29.06
N LYS A 34 11.96 -37.42 -29.73
CA LYS A 34 12.39 -36.05 -29.51
C LYS A 34 11.15 -35.18 -29.39
N LEU A 35 10.86 -34.75 -28.17
CA LEU A 35 10.02 -33.57 -27.94
C LEU A 35 10.67 -32.42 -28.73
N ALA A 36 9.88 -31.74 -29.56
CA ALA A 36 10.40 -30.76 -30.51
C ALA A 36 11.37 -29.75 -29.84
N ASP A 37 12.60 -29.71 -30.38
CA ASP A 37 13.64 -28.71 -30.21
C ASP A 37 13.91 -28.14 -28.79
N ASP A 38 14.71 -28.87 -28.01
CA ASP A 38 15.34 -28.43 -26.75
C ASP A 38 16.27 -27.19 -26.87
N LYS A 39 16.41 -26.58 -28.06
CA LYS A 39 17.53 -25.65 -28.35
C LYS A 39 17.19 -24.18 -28.49
N ILE A 40 15.94 -23.75 -28.31
CA ILE A 40 15.62 -22.32 -28.31
C ILE A 40 14.75 -22.01 -27.11
N PRO A 41 15.29 -21.40 -26.03
CA PRO A 41 14.44 -20.91 -24.95
C PRO A 41 13.44 -19.94 -25.57
N ALA A 42 12.15 -20.21 -25.39
CA ALA A 42 11.08 -19.38 -25.95
C ALA A 42 11.34 -17.92 -25.58
N LYS A 43 11.63 -17.09 -26.60
CA LYS A 43 11.91 -15.67 -26.41
C LYS A 43 10.69 -15.05 -25.74
N ARG A 44 10.84 -14.61 -24.50
CA ARG A 44 9.76 -13.92 -23.77
C ARG A 44 9.33 -12.70 -24.57
N TRP A 45 8.04 -12.60 -24.85
CA TRP A 45 7.48 -11.44 -25.54
C TRP A 45 7.77 -10.18 -24.72
N GLN A 46 8.23 -9.12 -25.39
CA GLN A 46 8.50 -7.83 -24.77
C GLN A 46 8.17 -6.70 -25.74
N ILE A 47 7.70 -5.59 -25.19
CA ILE A 47 7.46 -4.37 -25.95
C ILE A 47 8.79 -3.70 -26.26
N SER A 48 9.09 -3.49 -27.54
CA SER A 48 10.29 -2.73 -27.95
C SER A 48 10.05 -1.21 -27.94
N LYS A 49 8.81 -0.76 -28.13
CA LYS A 49 8.45 0.67 -28.22
C LYS A 49 7.04 0.94 -27.70
N VAL A 50 6.86 2.04 -26.97
CA VAL A 50 5.52 2.53 -26.58
C VAL A 50 4.80 3.07 -27.81
N MET A 51 3.74 2.37 -28.23
CA MET A 51 2.85 2.81 -29.31
C MET A 51 1.71 3.67 -28.75
N PRO A 52 1.01 4.46 -29.58
CA PRO A 52 -0.13 5.28 -29.12
C PRO A 52 -1.19 4.47 -28.35
N ARG A 53 -1.45 3.23 -28.75
CA ARG A 53 -2.35 2.31 -28.03
C ARG A 53 -1.85 1.99 -26.62
N HIS A 54 -0.54 1.81 -26.43
CA HIS A 54 0.04 1.57 -25.11
C HIS A 54 -0.10 2.82 -24.22
N ARG A 55 0.08 4.03 -24.77
CA ARG A 55 -0.16 5.28 -24.03
C ARG A 55 -1.60 5.41 -23.58
N GLU A 56 -2.53 4.98 -24.42
CA GLU A 56 -3.93 4.97 -24.07
C GLU A 56 -4.25 3.99 -22.93
N ILE A 57 -3.67 2.78 -22.96
CA ILE A 57 -3.77 1.81 -21.85
C ILE A 57 -3.20 2.43 -20.57
N MET A 58 -2.04 3.09 -20.66
CA MET A 58 -1.37 3.76 -19.54
C MET A 58 -2.24 4.83 -18.88
N ARG A 59 -2.91 5.68 -19.68
CA ARG A 59 -3.86 6.68 -19.16
C ARG A 59 -5.02 6.04 -18.40
N ARG A 60 -5.62 4.99 -18.95
CA ARG A 60 -6.72 4.28 -18.27
C ARG A 60 -6.27 3.57 -16.99
N VAL A 61 -5.04 3.06 -16.95
CA VAL A 61 -4.46 2.47 -15.74
C VAL A 61 -4.28 3.54 -14.66
N LEU A 62 -3.76 4.72 -15.01
CA LEU A 62 -3.65 5.85 -14.08
C LEU A 62 -5.00 6.35 -13.55
N GLU A 63 -6.05 6.27 -14.37
CA GLU A 63 -7.44 6.55 -13.95
C GLU A 63 -8.03 5.46 -13.04
N GLY A 64 -7.31 4.34 -12.82
CA GLY A 64 -7.75 3.23 -11.98
C GLY A 64 -8.64 2.20 -12.67
N ALA A 65 -8.71 2.20 -14.01
CA ALA A 65 -9.50 1.22 -14.75
C ALA A 65 -8.87 -0.19 -14.66
N THR A 66 -9.71 -1.20 -14.47
CA THR A 66 -9.27 -2.61 -14.42
C THR A 66 -8.88 -3.11 -15.82
N TYR A 67 -8.00 -4.13 -15.89
CA TYR A 67 -7.58 -4.71 -17.18
C TYR A 67 -8.73 -5.24 -18.03
N VAL A 68 -9.81 -5.71 -17.38
CA VAL A 68 -11.03 -6.18 -18.06
C VAL A 68 -11.77 -5.01 -18.73
N GLN A 69 -11.91 -3.89 -18.02
CA GLN A 69 -12.55 -2.69 -18.55
C GLN A 69 -11.74 -2.08 -19.71
N ILE A 70 -10.42 -2.04 -19.58
CA ILE A 70 -9.52 -1.54 -20.64
C ILE A 70 -9.62 -2.43 -21.88
N ALA A 71 -9.59 -3.75 -21.69
CA ALA A 71 -9.74 -4.72 -22.76
C ALA A 71 -11.07 -4.56 -23.51
N ALA A 72 -12.18 -4.44 -22.77
CA ALA A 72 -13.50 -4.22 -23.33
C ALA A 72 -13.60 -2.90 -24.11
N ALA A 73 -13.10 -1.80 -23.53
CA ALA A 73 -13.14 -0.47 -24.16
C ALA A 73 -12.29 -0.37 -25.43
N MET A 74 -11.20 -1.15 -25.52
CA MET A 74 -10.24 -1.08 -26.64
C MET A 74 -10.40 -2.20 -27.66
N GLY A 75 -11.36 -3.11 -27.46
CA GLY A 75 -11.54 -4.30 -28.30
C GLY A 75 -10.30 -5.20 -28.31
N LEU A 76 -9.64 -5.36 -27.15
CA LEU A 76 -8.44 -6.18 -26.98
C LEU A 76 -8.72 -7.38 -26.08
N HIS A 77 -7.90 -8.43 -26.20
CA HIS A 77 -7.94 -9.51 -25.22
C HIS A 77 -7.28 -9.05 -23.90
N VAL A 78 -7.92 -9.38 -22.78
CA VAL A 78 -7.38 -9.14 -21.42
C VAL A 78 -5.92 -9.61 -21.26
N GLN A 79 -5.55 -10.77 -21.80
CA GLN A 79 -4.17 -11.27 -21.75
C GLN A 79 -3.19 -10.34 -22.47
N SER A 80 -3.58 -9.73 -23.59
CA SER A 80 -2.74 -8.77 -24.30
C SER A 80 -2.51 -7.51 -23.48
N VAL A 81 -3.55 -7.00 -22.80
CA VAL A 81 -3.43 -5.84 -21.90
C VAL A 81 -2.51 -6.18 -20.73
N MET A 82 -2.68 -7.36 -20.11
CA MET A 82 -1.82 -7.82 -19.02
C MET A 82 -0.36 -7.93 -19.46
N LEU A 83 -0.10 -8.48 -20.64
CA LEU A 83 1.24 -8.62 -21.18
C LEU A 83 1.88 -7.25 -21.46
N ILE A 84 1.08 -6.28 -21.90
CA ILE A 84 1.53 -4.89 -22.08
C ILE A 84 1.91 -4.25 -20.74
N CYS A 85 1.02 -4.31 -19.76
CA CYS A 85 1.20 -3.69 -18.44
C CYS A 85 2.33 -4.33 -17.61
N THR A 86 2.62 -5.61 -17.84
CA THR A 86 3.71 -6.32 -17.16
C THR A 86 5.07 -6.11 -17.80
N SER A 87 5.13 -5.48 -18.97
CA SER A 87 6.41 -5.22 -19.66
C SER A 87 7.26 -4.18 -18.91
N PRO A 88 8.60 -4.37 -18.81
CA PRO A 88 9.48 -3.46 -18.08
C PRO A 88 9.44 -2.02 -18.61
N LEU A 89 9.38 -1.88 -19.94
CA LEU A 89 9.36 -0.60 -20.61
C LEU A 89 8.07 0.18 -20.31
N PHE A 90 6.92 -0.50 -20.27
CA PHE A 90 5.66 0.13 -19.90
C PHE A 90 5.66 0.58 -18.43
N ARG A 91 6.14 -0.28 -17.51
CA ARG A 91 6.21 0.06 -16.09
C ARG A 91 7.11 1.26 -15.81
N GLY A 92 8.30 1.31 -16.44
CA GLY A 92 9.20 2.45 -16.27
C GLY A 92 8.63 3.78 -16.78
N GLU A 93 7.82 3.75 -17.83
CA GLU A 93 7.12 4.95 -18.32
C GLU A 93 5.92 5.34 -17.46
N LEU A 94 5.20 4.36 -16.92
CA LEU A 94 4.12 4.60 -15.96
C LEU A 94 4.66 5.24 -14.67
N GLU A 95 5.76 4.72 -14.13
CA GLU A 95 6.40 5.25 -12.92
C GLU A 95 6.88 6.70 -13.11
N LYS A 96 7.46 7.03 -14.28
CA LYS A 96 7.81 8.43 -14.60
C LYS A 96 6.59 9.34 -14.59
N LEU A 97 5.47 8.90 -15.16
CA LEU A 97 4.24 9.70 -15.17
C LEU A 97 3.66 9.88 -13.77
N GLU A 98 3.74 8.86 -12.92
CA GLU A 98 3.34 8.95 -11.51
C GLU A 98 4.22 9.96 -10.76
N GLN A 99 5.55 9.89 -10.94
CA GLN A 99 6.49 10.84 -10.33
C GLN A 99 6.27 12.27 -10.81
N ASP A 100 6.03 12.49 -12.11
CA ASP A 100 5.74 13.81 -12.67
C ASP A 100 4.41 14.38 -12.14
N ALA A 101 3.39 13.53 -11.98
CA ALA A 101 2.11 13.91 -11.42
C ALA A 101 2.25 14.31 -9.94
N ASP A 102 2.94 13.51 -9.14
CA ASP A 102 3.19 13.79 -7.73
C ASP A 102 3.99 15.08 -7.54
N PHE A 103 5.05 15.27 -8.33
CA PHE A 103 5.84 16.50 -8.30
C PHE A 103 5.00 17.74 -8.63
N SER A 104 4.11 17.64 -9.62
CA SER A 104 3.20 18.74 -9.97
C SER A 104 2.22 19.07 -8.84
N VAL A 105 1.75 18.09 -8.09
CA VAL A 105 0.81 18.32 -6.98
C VAL A 105 1.51 18.99 -5.81
N VAL A 106 2.70 18.52 -5.45
CA VAL A 106 3.51 19.12 -4.37
C VAL A 106 3.85 20.57 -4.71
N LYS A 107 4.36 20.83 -5.92
CA LYS A 107 4.68 22.20 -6.36
C LYS A 107 3.45 23.11 -6.35
N ARG A 108 2.30 22.62 -6.83
CA ARG A 108 1.04 23.39 -6.79
C ARG A 108 0.60 23.67 -5.35
N ALA A 109 0.77 22.72 -4.44
CA ALA A 109 0.45 22.92 -3.03
C ALA A 109 1.37 23.96 -2.38
N GLU A 110 2.67 23.94 -2.69
CA GLU A 110 3.63 24.95 -2.24
C GLU A 110 3.28 26.35 -2.75
N GLU A 111 2.99 26.50 -4.05
CA GLU A 111 2.55 27.77 -4.64
C GLU A 111 1.28 28.30 -3.98
N LEU A 112 0.25 27.46 -3.84
CA LEU A 112 -1.01 27.82 -3.18
C LEU A 112 -0.83 28.14 -1.70
N SER A 113 0.11 27.48 -1.01
CA SER A 113 0.40 27.76 0.40
C SER A 113 0.99 29.16 0.59
N ASN A 114 1.86 29.60 -0.32
CA ASN A 114 2.44 30.94 -0.28
C ASN A 114 1.37 32.00 -0.57
N GLU A 115 0.52 31.77 -1.56
CA GLU A 115 -0.62 32.64 -1.86
C GLU A 115 -1.62 32.71 -0.69
N ALA A 116 -1.92 31.56 -0.07
CA ALA A 116 -2.78 31.49 1.12
C ALA A 116 -2.17 32.26 2.31
N LEU A 117 -0.86 32.23 2.49
CA LEU A 117 -0.19 33.04 3.52
C LEU A 117 -0.28 34.53 3.23
N ASP A 118 -0.14 34.95 1.98
CA ASP A 118 -0.25 36.36 1.61
C ASP A 118 -1.68 36.88 1.74
N THR A 119 -2.68 36.08 1.36
CA THR A 119 -4.09 36.42 1.61
C THR A 119 -4.39 36.52 3.11
N LEU A 120 -3.85 35.63 3.96
CA LEU A 120 -3.97 35.73 5.41
C LEU A 120 -3.33 37.01 5.96
N LYS A 121 -2.16 37.43 5.46
CA LYS A 121 -1.52 38.71 5.84
C LYS A 121 -2.40 39.91 5.47
N VAL A 122 -2.99 39.89 4.27
CA VAL A 122 -3.89 40.95 3.80
C VAL A 122 -5.15 41.01 4.67
N LEU A 123 -5.78 39.87 4.95
CA LEU A 123 -6.97 39.78 5.80
C LEU A 123 -6.67 40.26 7.23
N MET A 124 -5.54 39.87 7.81
CA MET A 124 -5.12 40.31 9.13
C MET A 124 -5.01 41.85 9.22
N ARG A 125 -4.49 42.52 8.18
CA ARG A 125 -4.27 43.98 8.18
C ARG A 125 -5.52 44.77 7.79
N ASN A 126 -6.23 44.32 6.77
CA ASN A 126 -7.21 45.13 6.04
C ASN A 126 -8.66 44.65 6.19
N ALA A 127 -8.93 43.51 6.84
CA ALA A 127 -10.31 43.04 6.97
C ALA A 127 -11.14 43.99 7.85
N ARG A 128 -12.36 44.31 7.39
CA ARG A 128 -13.31 45.18 8.09
C ARG A 128 -13.81 44.58 9.41
N SER A 129 -13.85 43.25 9.49
CA SER A 129 -14.28 42.53 10.69
C SER A 129 -13.09 42.25 11.62
N GLU A 130 -13.20 42.67 12.87
CA GLU A 130 -12.21 42.37 13.92
C GLU A 130 -12.08 40.88 14.20
N ALA A 131 -13.18 40.13 14.10
CA ALA A 131 -13.16 38.68 14.28
C ALA A 131 -12.27 38.02 13.22
N ILE A 132 -12.41 38.42 11.96
CA ILE A 132 -11.58 37.88 10.85
C ILE A 132 -10.10 38.26 11.06
N ARG A 133 -9.81 39.51 11.45
CA ARG A 133 -8.42 39.94 11.73
C ARG A 133 -7.78 39.09 12.83
N LYS A 134 -8.51 38.85 13.91
CA LYS A 134 -8.04 38.02 15.03
C LYS A 134 -7.83 36.57 14.61
N THR A 135 -8.79 35.96 13.91
CA THR A 135 -8.66 34.57 13.44
C THR A 135 -7.49 34.41 12.46
N SER A 136 -7.27 35.38 11.56
CA SER A 136 -6.11 35.37 10.67
C SER A 136 -4.79 35.54 11.42
N ALA A 137 -4.74 36.38 12.46
CA ALA A 137 -3.56 36.53 13.31
C ALA A 137 -3.24 35.25 14.10
N ASP A 138 -4.24 34.65 14.75
CA ASP A 138 -4.10 33.38 15.48
C ASP A 138 -3.62 32.27 14.52
N SER A 139 -4.20 32.20 13.32
CA SER A 139 -3.80 31.26 12.26
C SER A 139 -2.34 31.42 11.79
N ILE A 140 -1.79 32.64 11.83
CA ILE A 140 -0.38 32.90 11.50
C ILE A 140 0.52 32.49 12.66
N LEU A 141 0.13 32.79 13.90
CA LEU A 141 0.88 32.43 15.12
C LEU A 141 0.98 30.91 15.31
N ASP A 142 -0.13 30.19 15.08
CA ASP A 142 -0.16 28.73 15.17
C ASP A 142 0.81 28.10 14.14
N ARG A 143 0.85 28.62 12.91
CA ARG A 143 1.78 28.17 11.86
C ARG A 143 3.24 28.53 12.15
N ALA A 144 3.48 29.64 12.85
CA ALA A 144 4.81 30.00 13.34
C ALA A 144 5.26 29.16 14.55
N GLY A 145 4.42 28.25 15.04
CA GLY A 145 4.76 27.33 16.13
C GLY A 145 4.53 27.91 17.53
N TYR A 146 3.82 29.04 17.65
CA TYR A 146 3.44 29.60 18.95
C TYR A 146 2.24 28.85 19.52
N VAL A 147 2.50 27.69 20.13
CA VAL A 147 1.47 26.89 20.79
C VAL A 147 1.15 27.48 22.16
N LYS A 148 -0.13 27.49 22.56
CA LYS A 148 -0.52 27.87 23.92
C LYS A 148 0.11 26.90 24.92
N ILE A 149 0.81 27.43 25.91
CA ILE A 149 1.34 26.65 27.03
C ILE A 149 0.16 26.17 27.85
N GLU A 150 -0.21 24.90 27.69
CA GLU A 150 -1.18 24.26 28.56
C GLU A 150 -0.59 24.16 29.97
N LYS A 151 -1.19 24.88 30.92
CA LYS A 151 -0.91 24.70 32.34
C LYS A 151 -1.47 23.34 32.73
N ARG A 152 -0.66 22.29 32.62
CA ARG A 152 -0.98 21.00 33.21
C ARG A 152 -1.05 21.23 34.72
N ILE A 153 -2.26 21.18 35.28
CA ILE A 153 -2.45 21.17 36.73
C ILE A 153 -1.83 19.85 37.18
N ILE A 154 -0.57 19.89 37.57
CA ILE A 154 0.09 18.77 38.23
C ILE A 154 -0.65 18.63 39.55
N GLY A 155 -1.54 17.64 39.61
CA GLY A 155 -2.22 17.25 40.83
C GLY A 155 -1.15 17.02 41.90
N ILE A 156 -1.26 17.77 42.99
CA ILE A 156 -0.45 17.57 44.19
C ILE A 156 -0.81 16.19 44.71
N VAL A 157 -0.04 15.17 44.30
CA VAL A 157 -0.05 13.86 44.93
C VAL A 157 0.46 14.09 46.34
N GLY A 158 -0.42 13.86 47.33
CA GLY A 158 -0.12 14.10 48.74
C GLY A 158 1.20 13.43 49.11
N GLY A 159 2.07 14.17 49.81
CA GLY A 159 3.43 13.72 50.13
C GLY A 159 3.49 12.36 50.83
N GLU A 160 2.38 11.91 51.42
CA GLU A 160 2.24 10.60 52.05
C GLU A 160 2.36 9.42 51.06
N GLU A 161 1.82 9.53 49.83
CA GLU A 161 1.96 8.48 48.81
C GLU A 161 3.38 8.41 48.27
N VAL A 162 4.04 9.56 48.09
CA VAL A 162 5.43 9.63 47.63
C VAL A 162 6.38 9.01 48.66
N ILE A 163 6.15 9.28 49.95
CA ILE A 163 6.93 8.70 51.05
C ILE A 163 6.71 7.19 51.14
N ARG A 164 5.48 6.69 50.97
CA ARG A 164 5.21 5.24 50.92
C ARG A 164 5.91 4.56 49.75
N GLU A 165 5.89 5.18 48.57
CA GLU A 165 6.47 4.60 47.37
C GLU A 165 8.00 4.57 47.44
N LEU A 166 8.63 5.63 47.97
CA LEU A 166 10.07 5.67 48.26
C LEU A 166 10.48 4.63 49.31
N GLY A 167 9.69 4.46 50.37
CA GLY A 167 9.93 3.44 51.40
C GLY A 167 9.76 2.01 50.90
N ARG A 168 8.93 1.79 49.87
CA ARG A 168 8.78 0.47 49.22
C ARG A 168 10.00 0.14 48.35
N ARG A 169 10.49 1.09 47.55
CA ARG A 169 11.70 0.91 46.71
C ARG A 169 12.96 0.65 47.53
N ARG A 170 13.15 1.37 48.64
CA ARG A 170 14.34 1.19 49.49
C ARG A 170 14.39 -0.20 50.15
N ARG A 171 13.23 -0.78 50.50
CA ARG A 171 13.16 -2.13 51.07
C ARG A 171 13.44 -3.22 50.05
N ALA A 172 12.99 -3.05 48.80
CA ALA A 172 13.31 -3.97 47.71
C ALA A 172 14.83 -4.01 47.44
N GLN A 173 15.47 -2.84 47.32
CA GLN A 173 16.92 -2.77 47.08
C GLN A 173 17.77 -3.37 48.21
N VAL A 174 17.32 -3.23 49.46
CA VAL A 174 18.02 -3.86 50.59
C VAL A 174 17.81 -5.37 50.61
N ALA A 175 16.65 -5.88 50.20
CA ALA A 175 16.41 -7.31 50.09
C ALA A 175 17.29 -7.94 49.00
N ASP A 176 17.36 -7.30 47.84
CA ASP A 176 18.19 -7.77 46.71
C ASP A 176 19.68 -7.80 47.10
N ALA A 177 20.17 -6.76 47.79
CA ALA A 177 21.56 -6.71 48.26
C ALA A 177 21.90 -7.77 49.34
N VAL A 178 20.92 -8.21 50.13
CA VAL A 178 21.10 -9.26 51.14
C VAL A 178 21.11 -10.65 50.50
N GLU A 179 20.34 -10.89 49.43
CA GLU A 179 20.42 -12.14 48.67
C GLU A 179 21.76 -12.27 47.96
N GLU A 180 22.26 -11.20 47.32
CA GLU A 180 23.58 -11.19 46.68
C GLU A 180 24.72 -11.49 47.67
N ALA A 181 24.62 -10.99 48.91
CA ALA A 181 25.62 -11.25 49.95
C ALA A 181 25.64 -12.69 50.46
N LYS A 182 24.54 -13.44 50.37
CA LYS A 182 24.48 -14.87 50.77
C LYS A 182 25.12 -15.79 49.75
N VAL A 183 25.00 -15.49 48.46
CA VAL A 183 25.56 -16.30 47.36
C VAL A 183 27.10 -16.32 47.37
N ILE A 184 27.74 -15.31 47.98
CA ILE A 184 29.21 -15.20 48.03
C ILE A 184 29.83 -16.06 49.16
N HIS A 185 29.03 -16.58 50.09
CA HIS A 185 29.51 -17.32 51.26
C HIS A 185 29.17 -18.83 51.29
N GLU A 186 28.63 -19.38 50.20
CA GLU A 186 28.58 -20.84 49.92
C GLU A 186 29.64 -21.24 48.88
#